data_AF-K9P018-F1
#
_entry.id   AF-K9P018-F1
#
_cell.length_a   1.000
_cell.length_b   1.000
_cell.length_c   1.000
_cell.angle_alpha   90.00
_cell.angle_beta   90.00
_cell.angle_gamma   90.00
#
_symmetry.space_group_name_H-M   'P 1'
#
loop_
_entity.id
_entity.type
_entity.pdbx_description
1 polymer ?
#
loop_
_entity_poly.entity_id
_entity_poly.type
_entity_poly.pdbx_seq_one_letter_code
_entity_poly.pdbx_strand_id
1 'polypeptide(L)'
;YSRDPNYLNLFVIVMENSNLHSPEYLEIALPQFCKAMSKLPLAAQAKLASLWSHYSAGQIRRMVETFQQLITYKVISNEFNSRNLVNDDDAVVAATKCLKIVYYANVLGGDLDVEHNEDEDEEPIPESSELTLQELLGEERRNKKGPRVDPVETELGIRTNDCRRPLVAFEEFVNEPLNEVLEMDKDYTFFKVETENKFSFMTSP
;
A
#
# COMPACT_ATOMS: atom_id res chain seq x y z
N TYR A 1 -17.06 -10.79 -3.46
CA TYR A 1 -16.23 -11.64 -4.32
C TYR A 1 -16.42 -13.13 -4.05
N SER A 2 -16.59 -13.61 -2.80
CA SER A 2 -16.79 -15.05 -2.49
C SER A 2 -18.02 -15.71 -3.15
N ARG A 3 -18.98 -14.92 -3.63
CA ARG A 3 -20.16 -15.40 -4.38
C ARG A 3 -19.91 -15.63 -5.87
N ASP A 4 -18.89 -15.00 -6.44
CA ASP A 4 -18.52 -15.14 -7.86
C ASP A 4 -17.00 -15.23 -7.98
N PRO A 5 -16.44 -16.41 -8.31
CA PRO A 5 -15.01 -16.59 -8.43
C PRO A 5 -14.38 -15.72 -9.53
N ASN A 6 -15.18 -15.23 -10.49
CA ASN A 6 -14.73 -14.40 -11.60
C ASN A 6 -14.74 -12.90 -11.31
N TYR A 7 -15.19 -12.47 -10.12
CA TYR A 7 -15.30 -11.04 -9.80
C TYR A 7 -13.97 -10.28 -9.95
N LEU A 8 -12.84 -10.93 -9.63
CA LEU A 8 -11.52 -10.31 -9.76
C LEU A 8 -11.09 -10.11 -11.21
N ASN A 9 -11.66 -10.87 -12.15
CA ASN A 9 -11.35 -10.73 -13.58
C ASN A 9 -11.73 -9.34 -14.09
N LEU A 10 -12.71 -8.67 -13.47
CA LEU A 10 -13.06 -7.28 -13.82
C LEU A 10 -11.88 -6.34 -13.63
N PHE A 11 -11.14 -6.47 -12.52
CA PHE A 11 -9.97 -5.64 -12.24
C PHE A 11 -8.83 -5.93 -13.20
N VAL A 12 -8.61 -7.22 -13.50
CA VAL A 12 -7.61 -7.64 -14.48
C VAL A 12 -7.93 -7.07 -15.86
N ILE A 13 -9.15 -7.30 -16.37
CA ILE A 13 -9.58 -6.84 -17.70
C ILE A 13 -9.47 -5.31 -17.83
N VAL A 14 -9.89 -4.56 -16.80
CA VAL A 14 -9.80 -3.10 -16.84
C VAL A 14 -8.34 -2.65 -16.87
N MET A 15 -7.45 -3.26 -16.09
CA MET A 15 -6.02 -2.90 -16.06
C MET A 15 -5.27 -3.26 -17.35
N GLU A 16 -5.80 -4.14 -18.20
CA GLU A 16 -5.25 -4.39 -19.54
C GLU A 16 -5.57 -3.27 -20.55
N ASN A 17 -6.46 -2.32 -20.22
CA ASN A 17 -6.79 -1.21 -21.11
C ASN A 17 -5.65 -0.17 -21.14
N SER A 18 -4.93 -0.10 -22.25
CA SER A 18 -3.84 0.85 -22.47
C SER A 18 -4.26 2.33 -22.50
N ASN A 19 -5.56 2.62 -22.58
CA ASN A 19 -6.09 3.97 -22.66
C ASN A 19 -6.58 4.53 -21.31
N LEU A 20 -6.31 3.87 -20.18
CA LEU A 20 -6.72 4.38 -18.85
C LEU A 20 -6.14 5.76 -18.51
N HIS A 21 -5.10 6.17 -19.22
CA HIS A 21 -4.47 7.50 -19.13
C HIS A 21 -5.24 8.61 -19.86
N SER A 22 -6.29 8.29 -20.64
CA SER A 22 -7.04 9.33 -21.34
C SER A 22 -7.73 10.26 -20.32
N PRO A 23 -7.86 11.57 -20.62
CA PRO A 23 -8.45 12.53 -19.69
C PRO A 23 -9.83 12.09 -19.18
N GLU A 24 -10.66 11.52 -20.04
CA GLU A 24 -12.01 11.06 -19.71
C GLU A 24 -12.00 9.95 -18.65
N TYR A 25 -11.04 9.01 -18.75
CA TYR A 25 -10.88 7.97 -17.75
C TYR A 25 -10.24 8.52 -16.47
N LEU A 26 -9.21 9.34 -16.59
CA LEU A 26 -8.45 9.89 -15.47
C LEU A 26 -9.31 10.75 -14.53
N GLU A 27 -10.26 11.51 -15.08
CA GLU A 27 -11.12 12.41 -14.30
C GLU A 27 -12.25 11.70 -13.56
N ILE A 28 -12.86 10.69 -14.21
CA ILE A 28 -14.12 10.10 -13.76
C ILE A 28 -13.98 8.61 -13.43
N ALA A 29 -13.56 7.80 -14.40
CA ALA A 29 -13.66 6.34 -14.29
C ALA A 29 -12.56 5.73 -13.42
N LEU A 30 -11.30 6.13 -13.61
CA LEU A 30 -10.14 5.60 -12.89
C LEU A 30 -10.22 5.88 -11.37
N PRO A 31 -10.67 7.06 -10.91
CA PRO A 31 -10.94 7.27 -9.48
C PRO A 31 -11.96 6.28 -8.90
N GLN A 32 -13.06 6.01 -9.61
CA GLN A 32 -14.07 5.05 -9.16
C GLN A 32 -13.55 3.62 -9.18
N PHE A 33 -12.74 3.27 -10.18
CA PHE A 33 -12.05 2.00 -10.26
C PHE A 33 -11.12 1.80 -9.05
N CYS A 34 -10.29 2.79 -8.72
CA CYS A 34 -9.41 2.75 -7.55
C CYS A 34 -10.22 2.61 -6.25
N LYS A 35 -11.34 3.33 -6.14
CA LYS A 35 -12.24 3.26 -4.97
C LYS A 35 -12.86 1.87 -4.81
N ALA A 36 -13.21 1.21 -5.91
CA ALA A 36 -13.71 -0.16 -5.88
C ALA A 36 -12.59 -1.15 -5.48
N MET A 37 -11.40 -1.01 -6.07
CA MET A 37 -10.28 -1.91 -5.84
C MET A 37 -9.72 -1.80 -4.42
N SER A 38 -9.60 -0.57 -3.88
CA SER A 38 -9.16 -0.31 -2.49
C SER A 38 -10.13 -0.83 -1.41
N LYS A 39 -11.36 -1.19 -1.79
CA LYS A 39 -12.37 -1.80 -0.92
C LYS A 39 -12.45 -3.32 -1.04
N LEU A 40 -11.60 -3.93 -1.86
CA LEU A 40 -11.50 -5.39 -1.93
C LEU A 40 -11.11 -5.93 -0.54
N PRO A 41 -11.69 -7.06 -0.10
CA PRO A 41 -11.23 -7.74 1.11
C PRO A 41 -9.77 -8.14 1.00
N LEU A 42 -9.08 -8.28 2.14
CA LEU A 42 -7.64 -8.54 2.20
C LEU A 42 -7.21 -9.72 1.32
N ALA A 43 -7.83 -10.88 1.47
CA ALA A 43 -7.59 -12.06 0.64
C ALA A 43 -7.77 -11.82 -0.87
N ALA A 44 -8.67 -10.91 -1.28
CA ALA A 44 -8.84 -10.55 -2.68
C ALA A 44 -7.71 -9.64 -3.20
N GLN A 45 -7.20 -8.73 -2.35
CA GLN A 45 -6.03 -7.90 -2.69
C GLN A 45 -4.79 -8.76 -2.84
N ALA A 46 -4.53 -9.66 -1.89
CA ALA A 46 -3.43 -10.62 -1.94
C ALA A 46 -3.52 -11.50 -3.21
N LYS A 47 -4.72 -12.02 -3.53
CA LYS A 47 -4.92 -12.81 -4.75
C LYS A 47 -4.65 -12.03 -6.04
N LEU A 48 -5.00 -10.73 -6.10
CA LEU A 48 -4.63 -9.88 -7.24
C LEU A 48 -3.12 -9.68 -7.31
N ALA A 49 -2.45 -9.41 -6.19
CA ALA A 49 -1.00 -9.26 -6.14
C ALA A 49 -0.29 -10.54 -6.62
N SER A 50 -0.70 -11.72 -6.15
CA SER A 50 -0.15 -13.00 -6.62
C SER A 50 -0.45 -13.31 -8.09
N LEU A 51 -1.57 -12.82 -8.63
CA LEU A 51 -1.85 -12.98 -10.06
C LEU A 51 -0.92 -12.08 -10.89
N TRP A 52 -0.82 -10.81 -10.52
CA TRP A 52 0.01 -9.83 -11.20
C TRP A 52 1.50 -10.05 -11.00
N SER A 53 1.95 -10.82 -10.01
CA SER A 53 3.37 -11.18 -9.88
C SER A 53 3.92 -11.99 -11.06
N HIS A 54 3.04 -12.60 -11.85
CA HIS A 54 3.40 -13.31 -13.08
C HIS A 54 3.53 -12.37 -14.29
N TYR A 55 3.26 -11.07 -14.11
CA TYR A 55 3.38 -10.09 -15.18
C TYR A 55 4.84 -9.71 -15.40
N SER A 56 5.16 -9.31 -16.64
CA SER A 56 6.47 -8.77 -16.95
C SER A 56 6.71 -7.41 -16.25
N ALA A 57 7.98 -7.04 -16.06
CA ALA A 57 8.35 -5.71 -15.57
C ALA A 57 7.70 -4.57 -16.38
N GLY A 58 7.55 -4.73 -17.70
CA GLY A 58 6.88 -3.74 -18.55
C GLY A 58 5.37 -3.63 -18.28
N GLN A 59 4.70 -4.72 -17.91
CA GLN A 59 3.30 -4.69 -17.50
C GLN A 59 3.11 -4.06 -16.13
N ILE A 60 3.94 -4.43 -15.14
CA ILE A 60 3.92 -3.81 -13.81
C ILE A 60 4.17 -2.31 -13.90
N ARG A 61 5.17 -1.88 -14.67
CA ARG A 61 5.47 -0.45 -14.89
C ARG A 61 4.27 0.33 -15.42
N ARG A 62 3.55 -0.20 -16.42
CA ARG A 62 2.34 0.45 -16.94
C ARG A 62 1.26 0.61 -15.87
N MET A 63 1.10 -0.38 -15.00
CA MET A 63 0.15 -0.29 -13.88
C MET A 63 0.59 0.78 -12.86
N VAL A 64 1.88 0.83 -12.53
CA VAL A 64 2.47 1.87 -11.68
C VAL A 64 2.21 3.25 -12.28
N GLU A 65 2.58 3.47 -13.54
CA GLU A 65 2.37 4.72 -14.28
C GLU A 65 0.90 5.15 -14.28
N THR A 66 -0.04 4.20 -14.41
CA THR A 66 -1.49 4.49 -14.40
C THR A 66 -1.94 5.11 -13.08
N PHE A 67 -1.56 4.50 -11.94
CA PHE A 67 -1.95 5.04 -10.63
C PHE A 67 -1.15 6.29 -10.26
N GLN A 68 0.14 6.33 -10.59
CA GLN A 68 0.98 7.50 -10.38
C GLN A 68 0.44 8.73 -11.11
N GLN A 69 0.01 8.57 -12.36
CA GLN A 69 -0.55 9.68 -13.12
C GLN A 69 -1.84 10.20 -12.51
N LEU A 70 -2.72 9.34 -11.98
CA LEU A 70 -3.92 9.77 -11.26
C LEU A 70 -3.56 10.56 -10.00
N ILE A 71 -2.62 10.05 -9.20
CA ILE A 71 -2.13 10.74 -7.99
C ILE A 71 -1.59 12.11 -8.37
N THR A 72 -0.66 12.17 -9.32
CA THR A 72 -0.08 13.42 -9.81
C THR A 72 -1.15 14.39 -10.31
N TYR A 73 -2.07 13.92 -11.15
CA TYR A 73 -3.16 14.76 -11.68
C TYR A 73 -4.00 15.36 -10.55
N LYS A 74 -4.38 14.58 -9.54
CA LYS A 74 -5.15 15.08 -8.39
C LYS A 74 -4.34 16.02 -7.51
N VAL A 75 -3.05 15.76 -7.32
CA VAL A 75 -2.15 16.61 -6.54
C VAL A 75 -1.97 17.97 -7.19
N ILE A 76 -1.67 18.02 -8.49
CA ILE A 76 -1.41 19.29 -9.19
C ILE A 76 -2.70 20.08 -9.50
N SER A 77 -3.85 19.42 -9.56
CA SER A 77 -5.13 20.07 -9.90
C SER A 77 -5.86 20.63 -8.68
N ASN A 78 -5.41 20.29 -7.46
CA ASN A 78 -6.03 20.73 -6.21
C ASN A 78 -5.03 21.51 -5.35
N GLU A 79 -5.56 22.38 -4.48
CA GLU A 79 -4.75 23.11 -3.50
C GLU A 79 -4.77 22.40 -2.14
N PHE A 80 -3.69 21.68 -1.82
CA PHE A 80 -3.50 21.06 -0.52
C PHE A 80 -2.74 22.01 0.42
N ASN A 81 -3.12 22.00 1.70
CA ASN A 81 -2.50 22.83 2.74
C ASN A 81 -2.85 22.28 4.12
N SER A 82 -2.38 22.95 5.17
CA SER A 82 -2.61 22.57 6.56
C SER A 82 -4.07 22.30 6.98
N ARG A 83 -5.08 22.82 6.26
CA ARG A 83 -6.51 22.61 6.50
C ARG A 83 -7.19 21.68 5.48
N ASN A 84 -6.61 21.51 4.30
CA ASN A 84 -7.07 20.62 3.24
C ASN A 84 -5.95 19.61 2.96
N LEU A 85 -5.96 18.50 3.69
CA LEU A 85 -4.88 17.51 3.64
C LEU A 85 -5.10 16.56 2.46
N VAL A 86 -4.01 16.16 1.80
CA VAL A 86 -4.07 15.14 0.73
C VAL A 86 -4.55 13.77 1.25
N ASN A 87 -4.37 13.50 2.53
CA ASN A 87 -4.93 12.34 3.25
C ASN A 87 -6.46 12.24 3.20
N ASP A 88 -7.14 13.35 2.95
CA ASP A 88 -8.60 13.43 2.88
C ASP A 88 -9.14 13.34 1.44
N ASP A 89 -8.26 13.31 0.42
CA ASP A 89 -8.66 13.09 -0.97
C ASP A 89 -8.87 11.59 -1.25
N ASP A 90 -10.15 11.20 -1.34
CA ASP A 90 -10.59 9.82 -1.61
C ASP A 90 -9.92 9.20 -2.84
N ALA A 91 -9.66 9.98 -3.91
CA ALA A 91 -9.11 9.46 -5.15
C ALA A 91 -7.61 9.20 -5.02
N VAL A 92 -6.87 10.12 -4.39
CA VAL A 92 -5.45 9.94 -4.09
C VAL A 92 -5.26 8.74 -3.16
N VAL A 93 -5.99 8.69 -2.05
CA VAL A 93 -5.92 7.58 -1.07
C VAL A 93 -6.25 6.24 -1.72
N ALA A 94 -7.31 6.19 -2.54
CA ALA A 94 -7.68 4.96 -3.23
C ALA A 94 -6.60 4.52 -4.22
N ALA A 95 -6.03 5.45 -5.00
CA ALA A 95 -4.96 5.16 -5.95
C ALA A 95 -3.68 4.68 -5.24
N THR A 96 -3.29 5.28 -4.12
CA THR A 96 -2.15 4.83 -3.30
C THR A 96 -2.36 3.42 -2.74
N LYS A 97 -3.58 3.07 -2.30
CA LYS A 97 -3.91 1.70 -1.87
C LYS A 97 -3.84 0.70 -3.03
N CYS A 98 -4.23 1.13 -4.24
CA CYS A 98 -4.10 0.32 -5.44
C CYS A 98 -2.63 0.08 -5.81
N LEU A 99 -1.82 1.13 -5.73
CA LEU A 99 -0.38 1.09 -5.98
C LEU A 99 0.33 0.13 -5.02
N LYS A 100 -0.10 0.04 -3.75
CA LYS A 100 0.39 -0.96 -2.80
C LYS A 100 0.18 -2.41 -3.26
N ILE A 101 -0.97 -2.73 -3.86
CA ILE A 101 -1.23 -4.08 -4.40
C ILE A 101 -0.24 -4.38 -5.55
N VAL A 102 0.01 -3.38 -6.42
CA VAL A 102 0.98 -3.48 -7.51
C VAL A 102 2.41 -3.62 -6.98
N TYR A 103 2.76 -2.93 -5.89
CA TYR A 103 4.05 -3.04 -5.23
C TYR A 103 4.30 -4.45 -4.70
N TYR A 104 3.31 -5.07 -4.06
CA TYR A 104 3.48 -6.46 -3.61
C TYR A 104 3.58 -7.44 -4.79
N ALA A 105 2.85 -7.21 -5.89
CA ALA A 105 3.04 -7.97 -7.13
C ALA A 105 4.46 -7.81 -7.70
N ASN A 106 5.00 -6.59 -7.67
CA ASN A 106 6.34 -6.24 -8.11
C ASN A 106 7.44 -6.95 -7.31
N VAL A 107 7.26 -7.02 -5.99
CA VAL A 107 8.12 -7.74 -5.05
C VAL A 107 8.04 -9.25 -5.29
N LEU A 108 6.82 -9.81 -5.35
CA LEU A 108 6.58 -11.24 -5.57
C LEU A 108 7.11 -11.76 -6.91
N GLY A 109 7.03 -10.95 -7.95
CA GLY A 109 7.52 -11.32 -9.28
C GLY A 109 9.03 -11.16 -9.45
N GLY A 110 9.70 -10.55 -8.45
CA GLY A 110 11.14 -10.35 -8.42
C GLY A 110 11.91 -11.55 -7.87
N ASP A 111 13.20 -11.34 -7.62
CA ASP A 111 14.07 -12.33 -7.00
C ASP A 111 14.00 -12.20 -5.47
N LEU A 112 13.34 -13.17 -4.83
CA LEU A 112 13.21 -13.30 -3.37
C LEU A 112 14.28 -14.25 -2.81
N ASP A 113 14.90 -13.85 -1.72
CA ASP A 113 15.89 -14.61 -0.97
C ASP A 113 15.32 -14.96 0.41
N VAL A 114 14.65 -16.11 0.47
CA VAL A 114 13.94 -16.61 1.66
C VAL A 114 14.75 -17.64 2.44
N GLU A 115 15.94 -18.02 1.96
CA GLU A 115 16.77 -19.07 2.56
C GLU A 115 17.34 -18.65 3.93
N HIS A 116 17.46 -17.35 4.19
CA HIS A 116 17.95 -16.81 5.45
C HIS A 116 16.88 -16.75 6.56
N ASN A 117 15.62 -17.05 6.24
CA ASN A 117 14.51 -16.86 7.18
C ASN A 117 14.49 -17.95 8.28
N GLU A 118 15.13 -19.10 8.05
CA GLU A 118 15.15 -20.22 9.00
C GLU A 118 16.03 -19.96 10.23
N ASP A 119 16.96 -19.00 10.17
CA ASP A 119 17.92 -18.71 11.25
C ASP A 119 17.42 -17.61 12.24
N GLU A 120 16.36 -16.87 11.90
CA GLU A 120 15.81 -15.79 12.74
C GLU A 120 14.70 -16.23 13.70
N ASP A 121 14.18 -17.46 13.56
CA ASP A 121 13.15 -18.05 14.44
C ASP A 121 13.69 -18.51 15.81
N GLU A 122 15.00 -18.35 16.06
CA GLU A 122 15.68 -18.68 17.32
C GLU A 122 15.95 -17.49 18.27
N GLU A 123 15.39 -16.29 18.03
CA GLU A 123 15.33 -15.30 19.11
C GLU A 123 14.10 -15.56 19.99
N PRO A 124 14.27 -16.05 21.24
CA PRO A 124 13.15 -16.23 22.14
C PRO A 124 12.49 -14.87 22.38
N ILE A 125 11.23 -14.75 21.96
CA ILE A 125 10.31 -13.73 22.44
C ILE A 125 10.44 -13.74 23.96
N PRO A 126 10.82 -12.63 24.63
CA PRO A 126 10.89 -12.61 26.08
C PRO A 126 9.49 -12.88 26.62
N GLU A 127 9.22 -14.13 27.02
CA GLU A 127 8.00 -14.52 27.69
C GLU A 127 7.98 -13.89 29.08
N SER A 128 7.42 -12.70 29.13
CA SER A 128 6.55 -12.21 30.20
C SER A 128 7.17 -11.82 31.57
N SER A 129 6.53 -10.80 32.14
CA SER A 129 6.22 -10.72 33.58
C SER A 129 7.19 -10.00 34.53
N GLU A 130 7.75 -8.86 34.14
CA GLU A 130 7.98 -7.79 35.12
C GLU A 130 7.28 -6.51 34.66
N LEU A 131 6.21 -6.15 35.39
CA LEU A 131 5.61 -4.81 35.31
C LEU A 131 6.72 -3.80 35.60
N THR A 132 7.12 -3.03 34.59
CA THR A 132 8.07 -1.94 34.80
C THR A 132 7.42 -0.88 35.68
N LEU A 133 8.20 -0.18 36.51
CA LEU A 133 7.75 0.89 37.42
C LEU A 133 6.83 1.92 36.72
N GLN A 134 7.05 2.13 35.42
CA GLN A 134 6.23 2.94 34.52
C GLN A 134 4.76 2.49 34.37
N GLU A 135 4.47 1.19 34.35
CA GLU A 135 3.10 0.68 34.29
C GLU A 135 2.37 0.81 35.63
N LEU A 136 3.08 0.71 36.75
CA LEU A 136 2.52 0.94 38.08
C LEU A 136 2.14 2.41 38.30
N LEU A 137 2.72 3.32 37.52
CA LEU A 137 2.41 4.76 37.54
C LEU A 137 1.26 5.16 36.59
N GLY A 138 0.65 4.21 35.88
CA GLY A 138 -0.51 4.49 35.03
C GLY A 138 -0.21 5.28 33.74
N GLU A 139 1.06 5.35 33.32
CA GLU A 139 1.41 5.92 32.02
C GLU A 139 1.03 4.92 30.91
N GLU A 140 -0.07 5.21 30.20
CA GLU A 140 -0.49 4.42 29.04
C GLU A 140 0.67 4.27 28.05
N ARG A 141 1.07 3.01 27.80
CA ARG A 141 2.11 2.64 26.85
C ARG A 141 1.68 3.00 25.43
N ARG A 142 1.96 4.24 24.99
CA ARG A 142 1.69 4.69 23.62
C ARG A 142 2.53 3.99 22.54
N ASN A 143 3.55 3.18 22.90
CA ASN A 143 4.55 2.67 21.96
C ASN A 143 4.96 1.21 22.24
N LYS A 144 4.06 0.23 22.12
CA LYS A 144 4.39 -1.20 22.32
C LYS A 144 4.02 -2.16 21.19
N LYS A 145 3.65 -1.67 20.01
CA LYS A 145 3.59 -2.53 18.83
C LYS A 145 4.99 -2.51 18.21
N GLY A 146 5.56 -3.68 17.91
CA GLY A 146 6.82 -3.81 17.17
C GLY A 146 6.75 -3.16 15.78
N PRO A 147 7.74 -3.38 14.90
CA PRO A 147 7.66 -2.92 13.51
C PRO A 147 6.31 -3.29 12.92
N ARG A 148 5.57 -2.31 12.38
CA ARG A 148 4.25 -2.57 11.81
C ARG A 148 4.42 -3.34 10.52
N VAL A 149 3.89 -4.57 10.50
CA VAL A 149 3.81 -5.39 9.30
C VAL A 149 2.51 -5.09 8.58
N ASP A 150 2.56 -4.89 7.26
CA ASP A 150 1.36 -4.65 6.47
C ASP A 150 0.47 -5.92 6.42
N PRO A 151 -0.85 -5.78 6.52
CA PRO A 151 -1.75 -6.94 6.43
C PRO A 151 -1.64 -7.71 5.12
N VAL A 152 -1.38 -7.04 3.99
CA VAL A 152 -1.23 -7.69 2.67
C VAL A 152 0.06 -8.51 2.63
N GLU A 153 1.14 -8.00 3.21
CA GLU A 153 2.41 -8.72 3.37
C GLU A 153 2.23 -10.00 4.20
N THR A 154 1.50 -9.90 5.31
CA THR A 154 1.15 -11.04 6.16
C THR A 154 0.29 -12.07 5.41
N GLU A 155 -0.74 -11.62 4.69
CA GLU A 155 -1.63 -12.48 3.90
C GLU A 155 -0.89 -13.21 2.76
N LEU A 156 0.12 -12.56 2.18
CA LEU A 156 0.97 -13.13 1.12
C LEU A 156 2.07 -14.05 1.67
N GLY A 157 2.36 -14.00 2.98
CA GLY A 157 3.42 -14.79 3.60
C GLY A 157 4.81 -14.42 3.10
N ILE A 158 5.05 -13.15 2.79
CA ILE A 158 6.34 -12.64 2.32
C ILE A 158 6.89 -11.59 3.28
N ARG A 159 8.19 -11.32 3.20
CA ARG A 159 8.79 -10.12 3.78
C ARG A 159 9.38 -9.30 2.66
N THR A 160 9.04 -8.02 2.61
CA THR A 160 9.55 -7.11 1.55
C THR A 160 11.08 -7.02 1.54
N ASN A 161 11.70 -7.17 2.72
CA ASN A 161 13.16 -7.22 2.89
C ASN A 161 13.83 -8.44 2.24
N ASP A 162 13.09 -9.52 1.98
CA ASP A 162 13.61 -10.72 1.32
C ASP A 162 13.81 -10.47 -0.19
N CYS A 163 13.24 -9.38 -0.74
CA CYS A 163 13.36 -9.03 -2.15
C CYS A 163 14.72 -8.41 -2.49
N ARG A 164 15.55 -9.18 -3.19
CA ARG A 164 16.86 -8.74 -3.68
C ARG A 164 16.76 -7.91 -4.95
N ARG A 165 15.83 -8.27 -5.83
CA ARG A 165 15.63 -7.58 -7.11
C ARG A 165 14.15 -7.58 -7.51
N PRO A 166 13.41 -6.48 -7.27
CA PRO A 166 12.03 -6.36 -7.73
C PRO A 166 11.97 -6.26 -9.26
N LEU A 167 10.79 -6.51 -9.85
CA LEU A 167 10.59 -6.38 -11.31
C LEU A 167 10.82 -4.94 -11.82
N VAL A 168 10.47 -3.97 -10.99
CA VAL A 168 10.50 -2.52 -11.22
C VAL A 168 11.12 -1.88 -9.98
N ALA A 169 11.96 -0.87 -10.18
CA ALA A 169 12.68 -0.19 -9.10
C ALA A 169 11.71 0.55 -8.16
N PHE A 170 12.06 0.64 -6.88
CA PHE A 170 11.22 1.29 -5.86
C PHE A 170 10.97 2.76 -6.17
N GLU A 171 11.94 3.44 -6.79
CA GLU A 171 11.85 4.84 -7.17
C GLU A 171 10.69 5.12 -8.14
N GLU A 172 10.26 4.12 -8.93
CA GLU A 172 9.09 4.27 -9.81
C GLU A 172 7.76 4.32 -9.01
N PHE A 173 7.77 3.89 -7.75
CA PHE A 173 6.63 3.98 -6.82
C PHE A 173 6.59 5.31 -6.05
N VAL A 174 7.64 6.14 -6.15
CA VAL A 174 7.69 7.44 -5.47
C VAL A 174 6.99 8.51 -6.30
N ASN A 175 6.04 9.23 -5.68
CA ASN A 175 5.36 10.38 -6.29
C ASN A 175 5.88 11.69 -5.69
N GLU A 176 6.79 12.37 -6.38
CA GLU A 176 7.39 13.61 -5.87
C GLU A 176 6.36 14.74 -5.63
N PRO A 177 5.40 15.02 -6.53
CA PRO A 177 4.37 16.03 -6.25
C PRO A 177 3.58 15.73 -4.97
N LEU A 178 3.25 14.46 -4.72
CA LEU A 178 2.57 14.06 -3.49
C LEU A 178 3.43 14.33 -2.25
N ASN A 179 4.73 14.01 -2.32
CA ASN A 179 5.67 14.25 -1.22
C ASN A 179 5.77 15.76 -0.87
N GLU A 180 5.71 16.64 -1.87
CA GLU A 180 5.79 18.09 -1.68
C GLU A 180 4.58 18.67 -0.92
N VAL A 181 3.40 18.06 -1.05
CA VAL A 181 2.16 18.53 -0.42
C VAL A 181 1.80 17.79 0.87
N LEU A 182 2.58 16.77 1.24
CA LEU A 182 2.31 15.92 2.39
C LEU A 182 2.72 16.61 3.71
N GLU A 183 1.76 16.79 4.61
CA GLU A 183 1.99 17.33 5.95
C GLU A 183 2.49 16.20 6.87
N MET A 184 3.81 15.97 6.86
CA MET A 184 4.46 14.81 7.51
C MET A 184 4.15 14.66 9.01
N ASP A 185 4.01 15.76 9.74
CA ASP A 185 3.68 15.75 11.17
C ASP A 185 2.26 15.20 11.43
N LYS A 186 1.32 15.54 10.55
CA LYS A 186 -0.06 15.04 10.60
C LYS A 186 -0.14 13.61 10.10
N ASP A 187 0.55 13.27 9.01
CA ASP A 187 0.59 11.91 8.49
C ASP A 187 1.14 10.93 9.53
N TYR A 188 2.24 11.30 10.21
CA TYR A 188 2.80 10.53 11.31
C TYR A 188 1.81 10.38 12.49
N THR A 189 1.01 11.42 12.76
CA THR A 189 -0.03 11.34 13.79
C THR A 189 -1.13 10.34 13.39
N PHE A 190 -1.59 10.38 12.14
CA PHE A 190 -2.58 9.43 11.61
C PHE A 190 -2.04 8.00 11.63
N PHE A 191 -0.78 7.82 11.23
CA PHE A 191 -0.07 6.56 11.36
C PHE A 191 -0.16 6.08 12.81
N LYS A 192 0.36 6.87 13.75
CA LYS A 192 0.58 6.41 15.13
C LYS A 192 -0.72 6.17 15.91
N VAL A 193 -1.72 7.01 15.74
CA VAL A 193 -2.93 7.03 16.60
C VAL A 193 -3.99 6.02 16.14
N GLU A 194 -3.82 5.34 15.00
CA GLU A 194 -4.83 4.40 14.46
C GLU A 194 -6.23 5.03 14.42
N THR A 195 -6.31 6.24 13.87
CA THR A 195 -7.61 6.89 13.71
C THR A 195 -8.34 6.12 12.61
N GLU A 196 -9.34 5.30 12.96
CA GLU A 196 -10.06 4.39 12.03
C GLU A 196 -10.55 5.08 10.74
N ASN A 197 -10.69 6.41 10.77
CA ASN A 197 -11.19 7.22 9.66
C ASN A 197 -10.13 8.07 8.93
N LYS A 198 -8.84 7.97 9.26
CA LYS A 198 -7.78 8.76 8.61
C LYS A 198 -6.70 7.86 8.03
N PHE A 199 -6.45 8.03 6.73
CA PHE A 199 -5.39 7.33 6.02
C PHE A 199 -4.03 7.99 6.28
N SER A 200 -2.98 7.17 6.38
CA SER A 200 -1.59 7.63 6.40
C SER A 200 -0.82 7.02 5.25
N PHE A 201 -0.07 7.85 4.54
CA PHE A 201 0.80 7.43 3.44
C PHE A 201 1.96 6.57 3.93
N MET A 202 2.38 6.69 5.20
CA MET A 202 3.35 5.78 5.83
C MET A 202 2.89 4.30 5.94
N THR A 203 1.64 3.98 5.58
CA THR A 203 1.13 2.59 5.49
C THR A 203 1.19 2.01 4.07
N SER A 204 1.82 2.74 3.15
CA SER A 204 2.01 2.38 1.76
C SER A 204 3.47 2.59 1.36
N PRO A 205 3.94 1.86 0.34
CA PRO A 205 5.26 2.07 -0.26
C PRO A 205 5.41 3.46 -0.86
#